data_AF-A0A2W7ILM8-F1
#
_entry.id   AF-A0A2W7ILM8-F1
#
_cell.length_a   1.000
_cell.length_b   1.000
_cell.length_c   1.000
_cell.angle_alpha   90.00
_cell.angle_beta   90.00
_cell.angle_gamma   90.00
#
_symmetry.space_group_name_H-M   'P 1'
#
loop_
_entity.id
_entity.type
_entity.pdbx_description
1 polymer ?
#
loop_
_entity_poly.entity_id
_entity_poly.type
_entity_poly.pdbx_seq_one_letter_code
_entity_poly.pdbx_strand_id
1 'polypeptide(L)'
;MIGDDIEIQFLHSPNEEDARRKWTERSRRLPENDAQLYVEIRDRDGFEARHLRAFAALPFKNKVAFLKRGRFDVVACPWAVEIDCPGGFVPDGVSLWEQTKALPHFDPEAWIRPTQGCSSN
;
A
#
# COMPACT_ATOMS: atom_id res chain seq x y z
N MET A 1 2.64 12.44 -16.24
CA MET A 1 1.19 12.18 -16.31
C MET A 1 0.94 10.89 -17.08
N ILE A 2 0.11 9.98 -16.56
CA ILE A 2 -0.50 8.88 -17.33
C ILE A 2 -1.84 9.42 -17.84
N GLY A 3 -1.97 9.55 -19.16
CA GLY A 3 -3.06 10.34 -19.74
C GLY A 3 -3.00 11.80 -19.24
N ASP A 4 -4.17 12.42 -19.08
CA ASP A 4 -4.30 13.79 -18.55
C ASP A 4 -4.74 13.81 -17.07
N ASP A 5 -4.97 12.64 -16.45
CA ASP A 5 -5.66 12.54 -15.15
C ASP A 5 -4.74 12.12 -13.98
N ILE A 6 -3.65 11.38 -14.23
CA ILE A 6 -2.85 10.76 -13.17
C ILE A 6 -1.40 11.26 -13.21
N GLU A 7 -0.94 11.89 -12.14
CA GLU A 7 0.47 12.25 -11.98
C GLU A 7 1.25 11.15 -11.23
N ILE A 8 2.47 10.84 -11.71
CA ILE A 8 3.42 9.97 -11.00
C ILE A 8 4.71 10.74 -10.78
N GLN A 9 5.10 10.86 -9.51
CA GLN A 9 6.32 11.57 -9.11
C GLN A 9 7.45 10.58 -8.81
N PHE A 10 8.52 10.62 -9.61
CA PHE A 10 9.69 9.76 -9.43
C PHE A 10 10.75 10.45 -8.55
N LEU A 11 10.73 10.20 -7.24
CA LEU A 11 11.62 10.87 -6.27
C LEU A 11 13.11 10.52 -6.37
N HIS A 12 13.45 9.38 -6.99
CA HIS A 12 14.82 8.83 -7.02
C HIS A 12 15.31 8.50 -8.44
N SER A 13 14.82 9.23 -9.44
CA SER A 13 15.31 9.14 -10.81
C SER A 13 15.98 10.45 -11.20
N PRO A 14 17.24 10.41 -11.67
CA PRO A 14 17.99 11.62 -12.01
C PRO A 14 17.46 12.32 -13.27
N ASN A 15 16.71 11.61 -14.11
CA ASN A 15 16.08 12.13 -15.32
C ASN A 15 14.89 11.26 -15.75
N GLU A 16 14.14 11.74 -16.75
CA GLU A 16 12.96 11.07 -17.29
C GLU A 16 13.29 9.71 -17.93
N GLU A 17 14.43 9.59 -18.60
CA GLU A 17 14.84 8.35 -19.27
C GLU A 17 15.02 7.20 -18.26
N ASP A 18 15.73 7.46 -17.15
CA ASP A 18 15.88 6.48 -16.07
C ASP A 18 14.54 6.13 -15.42
N ALA A 19 13.67 7.11 -15.20
CA ALA A 19 12.32 6.89 -14.67
C ALA A 19 11.50 5.98 -15.58
N ARG A 20 11.48 6.27 -16.88
CA ARG A 20 10.77 5.50 -17.91
C ARG A 20 11.29 4.07 -18.02
N ARG A 21 12.62 3.90 -17.99
CA ARG A 21 13.27 2.59 -18.02
C ARG A 21 12.90 1.76 -16.79
N LYS A 22 13.07 2.30 -15.58
CA LYS A 22 12.70 1.64 -14.32
C LYS A 22 11.23 1.29 -14.25
N TRP A 23 10.35 2.20 -14.68
CA TRP A 23 8.91 1.96 -14.77
C TRP A 23 8.63 0.76 -15.69
N THR A 24 9.13 0.81 -16.93
CA THR A 24 8.91 -0.24 -17.93
C THR A 24 9.41 -1.60 -17.44
N GLU A 25 10.61 -1.67 -16.88
CA GLU A 25 11.20 -2.91 -16.35
C GLU A 25 10.46 -3.45 -15.12
N ARG A 26 9.87 -2.59 -14.27
CA ARG A 26 9.14 -3.00 -13.06
C ARG A 26 7.71 -3.43 -13.39
N SER A 27 7.03 -2.72 -14.28
CA SER A 27 5.67 -3.07 -14.70
C SER A 27 5.60 -4.43 -15.41
N ARG A 28 6.67 -4.85 -16.10
CA ARG A 28 6.78 -6.20 -16.69
C ARG A 28 6.82 -7.34 -15.67
N ARG A 29 7.09 -7.06 -14.40
CA ARG A 29 7.15 -8.06 -13.31
C ARG A 29 5.83 -8.20 -12.56
N LEU A 30 4.82 -7.41 -12.92
CA LEU A 30 3.50 -7.53 -12.30
C LEU A 30 2.93 -8.92 -12.61
N PRO A 31 2.36 -9.62 -11.61
CA PRO A 31 1.71 -10.89 -11.84
C PRO A 31 0.47 -10.72 -12.71
N GLU A 32 0.15 -11.73 -13.52
CA GLU A 32 -1.06 -11.75 -14.34
C GLU A 32 -2.34 -11.94 -13.50
N ASN A 33 -2.20 -12.51 -12.30
CA ASN A 33 -3.31 -12.80 -11.40
C ASN A 33 -3.35 -11.81 -10.25
N ASP A 34 -4.44 -11.04 -10.16
CA ASP A 34 -4.69 -10.06 -9.10
C ASP A 34 -4.67 -10.65 -7.69
N ALA A 35 -4.94 -11.95 -7.52
CA ALA A 35 -4.84 -12.63 -6.23
C ALA A 35 -3.39 -12.72 -5.69
N GLN A 36 -2.40 -12.48 -6.55
CA GLN A 36 -0.98 -12.40 -6.20
C GLN A 36 -0.51 -10.96 -5.96
N LEU A 37 -1.36 -9.96 -6.22
CA LEU A 37 -1.08 -8.58 -5.88
C LEU A 37 -1.27 -8.34 -4.38
N TYR A 38 -0.36 -7.54 -3.83
CA TYR A 38 -0.45 -6.97 -2.49
C TYR A 38 -0.52 -5.46 -2.65
N VAL A 39 -1.67 -4.88 -2.30
CA VAL A 39 -1.95 -3.46 -2.57
C VAL A 39 -1.96 -2.70 -1.25
N GLU A 40 -1.11 -1.69 -1.18
CA GLU A 40 -0.98 -0.80 -0.03
C GLU A 40 -1.48 0.60 -0.40
N ILE A 41 -2.25 1.21 0.49
CA ILE A 41 -2.44 2.66 0.50
C ILE A 41 -2.10 3.24 1.88
N ARG A 42 -1.74 4.52 1.92
CA ARG A 42 -1.34 5.18 3.16
C ARG A 42 -1.97 6.55 3.29
N ASP A 43 -2.32 6.91 4.52
CA ASP A 43 -2.68 8.27 4.91
C ASP A 43 -1.45 9.16 4.91
N ARG A 44 -0.96 9.48 3.70
CA ARG A 44 0.12 10.42 3.42
C ARG A 44 -0.34 11.28 2.24
N ASP A 45 0.14 12.52 2.18
CA ASP A 45 -0.01 13.41 1.02
C ASP A 45 -1.46 13.63 0.56
N GLY A 46 -2.23 14.42 1.33
CA GLY A 46 -3.60 14.82 0.94
C GLY A 46 -4.65 13.71 1.06
N PHE A 47 -4.40 12.69 1.89
CA PHE A 47 -5.34 11.59 2.07
C PHE A 47 -6.61 12.01 2.83
N GLU A 48 -7.76 11.58 2.31
CA GLU A 48 -9.10 11.96 2.78
C GLU A 48 -10.02 10.73 2.86
N ALA A 49 -11.13 10.86 3.58
CA ALA A 49 -12.09 9.78 3.77
C ALA A 49 -12.65 9.21 2.44
N ARG A 50 -12.72 10.03 1.38
CA ARG A 50 -13.12 9.55 0.04
C ARG A 50 -12.13 8.52 -0.53
N HIS A 51 -10.84 8.65 -0.25
CA HIS A 51 -9.81 7.73 -0.74
C HIS A 51 -9.93 6.38 -0.03
N LEU A 52 -10.20 6.40 1.28
CA LEU A 52 -10.46 5.18 2.03
C LEU A 52 -11.70 4.43 1.50
N ARG A 53 -12.79 5.16 1.21
CA ARG A 53 -13.99 4.57 0.59
C ARG A 53 -13.73 4.01 -0.81
N ALA A 54 -12.99 4.73 -1.65
CA ALA A 54 -12.61 4.25 -2.97
C ALA A 54 -11.75 2.99 -2.89
N PHE A 55 -10.77 2.98 -1.98
CA PHE A 55 -9.91 1.82 -1.74
C PHE A 55 -10.68 0.61 -1.18
N ALA A 56 -11.67 0.86 -0.32
CA ALA A 56 -12.57 -0.17 0.20
C ALA A 56 -13.34 -0.89 -0.92
N ALA A 57 -13.75 -0.15 -1.96
CA ALA A 57 -14.48 -0.68 -3.11
C ALA A 57 -13.61 -1.48 -4.11
N LEU A 58 -12.27 -1.37 -4.04
CA LEU A 58 -11.40 -2.12 -4.96
C LEU A 58 -11.43 -3.63 -4.66
N PRO A 59 -11.55 -4.51 -5.69
CA PRO A 59 -11.72 -5.95 -5.53
C PRO A 59 -10.41 -6.71 -5.27
N PHE A 60 -9.40 -6.07 -4.66
CA PHE A 60 -8.13 -6.73 -4.35
C PHE A 60 -8.25 -7.59 -3.08
N LYS A 61 -7.85 -8.86 -3.20
CA LYS A 61 -7.86 -9.83 -2.10
C LYS A 61 -6.89 -9.43 -0.98
N ASN A 62 -5.63 -9.13 -1.33
CA ASN A 62 -4.60 -8.79 -0.36
C ASN A 62 -4.38 -7.28 -0.41
N LYS A 63 -5.13 -6.55 0.42
CA LYS A 63 -4.98 -5.10 0.54
C LYS A 63 -4.82 -4.67 1.99
N VAL A 64 -4.12 -3.57 2.20
CA VAL A 64 -3.93 -2.94 3.51
C VAL A 64 -3.96 -1.42 3.37
N ALA A 65 -4.51 -0.74 4.36
CA ALA A 65 -4.40 0.71 4.48
C ALA A 65 -3.75 1.08 5.80
N PHE A 66 -2.62 1.79 5.77
CA PHE A 66 -2.02 2.33 6.98
C PHE A 66 -2.52 3.75 7.21
N LEU A 67 -3.15 3.97 8.36
CA LEU A 67 -3.85 5.22 8.68
C LEU A 67 -3.36 5.75 10.02
N LYS A 68 -3.29 7.07 10.19
CA LYS A 68 -3.05 7.64 11.53
C LYS A 68 -4.23 7.26 12.44
N ARG A 69 -3.93 6.71 13.61
CA ARG A 69 -4.91 6.33 14.63
C ARG A 69 -5.86 7.48 14.94
N GLY A 70 -7.17 7.20 14.89
CA GLY A 70 -8.23 8.15 15.24
C GLY A 70 -8.58 9.17 14.15
N ARG A 71 -7.96 9.13 12.96
CA ARG A 71 -8.25 10.09 11.88
C ARG A 71 -9.42 9.68 11.00
N PHE A 72 -9.74 8.38 10.91
CA PHE A 72 -10.81 7.85 10.07
C PHE A 72 -11.64 6.82 10.84
N ASP A 73 -12.90 6.66 10.45
CA ASP A 73 -13.71 5.52 10.88
C ASP A 73 -13.32 4.28 10.07
N VAL A 74 -12.71 3.32 10.76
CA VAL A 74 -12.19 2.08 10.18
C VAL A 74 -12.95 0.85 10.64
N VAL A 75 -14.07 0.98 11.36
CA VAL A 75 -14.80 -0.16 11.94
C VAL A 75 -15.23 -1.16 10.87
N ALA A 76 -15.62 -0.67 9.68
CA ALA A 76 -16.00 -1.50 8.54
C ALA A 76 -14.80 -1.97 7.67
N CYS A 77 -13.57 -1.63 8.05
CA CYS A 77 -12.36 -1.87 7.25
C CYS A 77 -11.39 -2.79 8.00
N PRO A 78 -11.60 -4.13 8.01
CA PRO A 78 -10.75 -5.07 8.76
C PRO A 78 -9.29 -5.13 8.27
N TRP A 79 -9.02 -4.62 7.07
CA TRP A 79 -7.69 -4.50 6.46
C TRP A 79 -7.01 -3.15 6.73
N ALA A 80 -7.67 -2.24 7.47
CA ALA A 80 -7.06 -0.98 7.88
C ALA A 80 -6.23 -1.20 9.15
N VAL A 81 -5.02 -0.64 9.16
CA VAL A 81 -4.09 -0.71 10.29
C VAL A 81 -3.84 0.71 10.80
N GLU A 82 -4.19 0.93 12.06
CA GLU A 82 -4.01 2.22 12.71
C GLU A 82 -2.63 2.35 13.34
N ILE A 83 -1.88 3.33 12.85
CA ILE A 83 -0.53 3.64 13.29
C ILE A 83 -0.58 4.78 14.31
N ASP A 84 0.06 4.58 15.46
CA ASP A 84 0.27 5.65 16.42
C ASP A 84 1.62 6.34 16.18
N CYS A 85 1.59 7.48 15.49
CA CYS A 85 2.76 8.31 15.23
C CYS A 85 2.54 9.75 15.73
N PRO A 86 3.59 10.49 16.12
CA PRO A 86 3.45 11.86 16.64
C PRO A 86 2.99 12.88 15.57
N GLY A 87 3.10 12.55 14.28
CA GLY A 87 2.69 13.42 13.17
C GLY A 87 1.18 13.38 12.87
N GLY A 88 0.74 14.28 12.00
CA GLY A 88 -0.66 14.32 11.52
C GLY A 88 -1.02 13.23 10.49
N PHE A 89 -0.03 12.48 10.01
CA PHE A 89 -0.14 11.46 8.98
C PHE A 89 0.87 10.33 9.24
N VAL A 90 0.73 9.20 8.55
CA VAL A 90 1.65 8.06 8.73
C VAL A 90 3.05 8.39 8.21
N PRO A 91 4.13 7.86 8.82
CA PRO A 91 5.49 8.25 8.48
C PRO A 91 5.94 7.71 7.10
N ASP A 92 7.22 7.96 6.76
CA ASP A 92 7.83 7.42 5.56
C ASP A 92 7.85 5.87 5.56
N GLY A 93 8.17 5.26 4.42
CA GLY A 93 8.08 3.81 4.27
C GLY A 93 9.02 3.01 5.17
N VAL A 94 10.20 3.55 5.49
CA VAL A 94 11.18 2.88 6.35
C VAL A 94 10.71 2.95 7.80
N SER A 95 10.33 4.14 8.25
CA SER A 95 9.82 4.35 9.61
C SER A 95 8.52 3.56 9.87
N LEU A 96 7.64 3.49 8.88
CA LEU A 96 6.41 2.72 8.97
C LEU A 96 6.70 1.22 9.11
N TRP A 97 7.64 0.68 8.33
CA TRP A 97 8.05 -0.72 8.43
C TRP A 97 8.58 -1.08 9.82
N GLU A 98 9.40 -0.20 10.41
CA GLU A 98 9.90 -0.40 11.78
C GLU A 98 8.77 -0.44 12.81
N GLN A 99 7.76 0.43 12.66
CA GLN A 99 6.61 0.48 13.56
C GLN A 99 5.69 -0.73 13.39
N THR A 100 5.43 -1.18 12.16
CA THR A 100 4.50 -2.30 11.91
C THR A 100 5.01 -3.61 12.48
N LYS A 101 6.33 -3.83 12.52
CA LYS A 101 6.92 -5.00 13.19
C LYS A 101 6.62 -5.08 14.69
N ALA A 102 6.37 -3.94 15.33
CA ALA A 102 6.05 -3.87 16.75
C ALA A 102 4.53 -3.94 17.03
N LEU A 103 3.68 -3.97 15.99
CA LEU A 103 2.24 -4.00 16.19
C LEU A 103 1.77 -5.40 16.57
N PRO A 104 1.04 -5.58 17.69
CA PRO A 104 0.58 -6.89 18.12
C PRO A 104 -0.53 -7.48 17.22
N HIS A 105 -1.16 -6.64 16.40
CA HIS A 105 -2.34 -6.98 15.60
C HIS A 105 -2.09 -6.97 14.09
N PHE A 106 -0.85 -6.73 13.66
CA PHE A 106 -0.48 -6.77 12.24
C PHE A 106 0.95 -7.24 12.09
N ASP A 107 1.13 -8.41 11.47
CA ASP A 107 2.45 -8.93 11.11
C ASP A 107 2.68 -8.68 9.61
N PRO A 108 3.56 -7.73 9.23
CA PRO A 108 3.82 -7.42 7.84
C PRO A 108 4.48 -8.59 7.09
N GLU A 109 5.28 -9.43 7.75
CA GLU A 109 5.92 -10.58 7.13
C GLU A 109 4.91 -11.69 6.86
N ALA A 110 4.03 -11.99 7.81
CA ALA A 110 2.96 -12.96 7.59
C ALA A 110 2.01 -12.49 6.49
N TRP A 111 1.74 -11.18 6.41
CA TRP A 111 0.84 -10.63 5.40
C TRP A 111 1.36 -10.79 3.97
N ILE A 112 2.66 -10.57 3.72
CA ILE A 112 3.25 -10.67 2.38
C ILE A 112 3.65 -12.10 1.99
N ARG A 113 3.57 -13.07 2.91
CA ARG A 113 3.89 -14.47 2.60
C ARG A 113 2.76 -15.08 1.77
N PRO A 114 3.08 -15.68 0.60
CA PRO A 114 2.10 -16.49 -0.11
C PRO A 114 1.62 -17.59 0.82
N THR A 115 0.31 -17.72 1.02
CA THR A 115 -0.25 -18.96 1.58
C THR A 115 0.19 -20.08 0.65
N GLN A 116 1.10 -20.94 1.12
CA GLN A 116 1.47 -22.18 0.42
C GLN A 116 0.16 -22.88 0.07
N GLY A 117 -0.19 -22.89 -1.21
CA GLY A 117 -1.34 -23.65 -1.68
C GLY A 117 -1.10 -25.08 -1.27
N CYS A 118 -2.01 -25.66 -0.49
CA CYS A 118 -2.04 -27.10 -0.25
C CYS A 118 -1.99 -27.77 -1.63
N SER A 119 -0.83 -28.31 -1.99
CA SER A 119 -0.69 -29.13 -3.18
C SER A 119 -1.50 -30.38 -2.87
N SER A 120 -2.72 -30.43 -3.38
CA SER A 120 -3.53 -31.64 -3.34
C SER A 120 -2.88 -32.60 -4.33
N ASN A 121 -2.25 -33.66 -3.80
CA ASN A 121 -1.85 -34.84 -4.57
C ASN A 121 -3.08 -35.57 -5.10
#